data_AF-A0A7Y6EBG2-F1
#
_entry.id   AF-A0A7Y6EBG2-F1
#
_cell.length_a   1.000
_cell.length_b   1.000
_cell.length_c   1.000
_cell.angle_alpha   90.00
_cell.angle_beta   90.00
_cell.angle_gamma   90.00
#
_symmetry.space_group_name_H-M   'P 1'
#
loop_
_entity.id
_entity.type
_entity.pdbx_description
1 polymer ?
#
loop_
_entity_poly.entity_id
_entity_poly.type
_entity_poly.pdbx_seq_one_letter_code
_entity_poly.pdbx_strand_id
1 'polypeptide(L)'
;MTHAPTSHIRREFYKSVGFYLRLAWPIFSAMLVVIVTVGLIISYLEGWDAFDGIYFGFVTGLTIGYGELVPKLPLSRVLAILLGFNGVLLTAIFAAISVRAIETAVRVTGGDK
;
A
#
# COMPACT_ATOMS: atom_id res chain seq x y z
N MET A 1 -15.42 17.23 39.72
CA MET A 1 -15.63 16.79 38.33
C MET A 1 -15.13 17.89 37.41
N THR A 2 -13.88 17.81 36.98
CA THR A 2 -13.24 18.81 36.11
C THR A 2 -13.31 18.32 34.67
N HIS A 3 -14.12 18.99 33.85
CA HIS A 3 -14.20 18.73 32.41
C HIS A 3 -12.86 19.10 31.77
N ALA A 4 -12.01 18.11 31.47
CA ALA A 4 -10.86 18.31 30.61
C ALA A 4 -11.36 18.77 29.21
N PRO A 5 -10.76 19.82 28.62
CA PRO A 5 -11.24 20.36 27.35
C PRO A 5 -11.05 19.35 26.22
N THR A 6 -12.15 18.99 25.55
CA THR A 6 -12.26 18.02 24.45
C THR A 6 -11.37 18.30 23.24
N SER A 7 -10.77 19.50 23.14
CA SER A 7 -9.80 19.88 22.11
C SER A 7 -8.45 19.17 22.24
N HIS A 8 -8.07 18.73 23.44
CA HIS A 8 -6.78 18.06 23.67
C HIS A 8 -6.76 16.65 23.07
N ILE A 9 -7.86 15.89 23.22
CA ILE A 9 -7.99 14.51 22.71
C ILE A 9 -7.91 14.47 21.18
N ARG A 10 -8.56 15.43 20.51
CA ARG A 10 -8.55 15.54 19.04
C ARG A 10 -7.13 15.80 18.51
N ARG A 11 -6.39 16.69 19.14
CA ARG A 11 -5.02 17.07 18.72
C ARG A 11 -4.02 15.94 18.94
N GLU A 12 -4.13 15.23 20.07
CA GLU A 12 -3.35 14.03 20.37
C GLU A 12 -3.63 12.91 19.34
N PHE A 13 -4.91 12.66 19.04
CA PHE A 13 -5.32 11.68 18.03
C PHE A 13 -4.77 12.01 16.63
N TYR A 14 -4.91 13.24 16.14
CA TYR A 14 -4.37 13.64 14.85
C TYR A 14 -2.84 13.59 14.79
N LYS A 15 -2.14 13.88 15.90
CA LYS A 15 -0.69 13.71 15.98
C LYS A 15 -0.29 12.23 15.88
N SER A 16 -0.99 11.35 16.58
CA SER A 16 -0.73 9.91 16.55
C SER A 16 -1.03 9.33 15.17
N VAL A 17 -2.21 9.60 14.60
CA VAL A 17 -2.57 9.19 13.24
C VAL A 17 -1.57 9.73 12.22
N GLY A 18 -1.21 11.01 12.31
CA GLY A 18 -0.22 11.65 11.45
C GLY A 18 1.17 11.03 11.57
N PHE A 19 1.60 10.63 12.77
CA PHE A 19 2.88 9.96 13.00
C PHE A 19 2.92 8.56 12.37
N TYR A 20 1.88 7.74 12.59
CA TYR A 20 1.78 6.40 11.96
C TYR A 20 1.69 6.48 10.44
N LEU A 21 0.91 7.43 9.90
CA LEU A 21 0.86 7.70 8.47
C LEU A 21 2.25 8.07 7.95
N ARG A 22 2.95 9.00 8.60
CA ARG A 22 4.27 9.47 8.16
C ARG A 22 5.34 8.40 8.23
N LEU A 23 5.22 7.44 9.15
CA LEU A 23 6.14 6.30 9.27
C LEU A 23 5.88 5.24 8.19
N ALA A 24 4.62 4.96 7.86
CA ALA A 24 4.27 3.96 6.86
C ALA A 24 4.39 4.49 5.41
N TRP A 25 4.23 5.81 5.24
CA TRP A 25 4.22 6.48 3.94
C TRP A 25 5.45 6.22 3.07
N PRO A 26 6.70 6.25 3.58
CA PRO A 26 7.88 5.94 2.77
C PRO A 26 7.86 4.52 2.21
N ILE A 27 7.39 3.55 3.00
CA ILE A 27 7.34 2.14 2.57
C ILE A 27 6.29 1.97 1.46
N PHE A 28 5.07 2.47 1.68
CA PHE A 28 4.02 2.41 0.66
C PHE A 28 4.40 3.15 -0.62
N SER A 29 4.99 4.35 -0.50
CA SER A 29 5.43 5.12 -1.67
C SER A 29 6.54 4.40 -2.44
N ALA A 30 7.51 3.78 -1.77
CA ALA A 30 8.55 3.00 -2.42
C ALA A 30 7.97 1.80 -3.19
N MET A 31 7.02 1.07 -2.58
CA MET A 31 6.36 -0.06 -3.24
C MET A 31 5.50 0.39 -4.42
N LEU A 32 4.79 1.52 -4.31
CA LEU A 32 4.04 2.10 -5.43
C LEU A 32 4.96 2.55 -6.58
N VAL A 33 6.13 3.13 -6.28
CA VAL A 33 7.14 3.46 -7.29
C VAL A 33 7.65 2.20 -7.97
N VAL A 34 7.88 1.11 -7.23
CA VAL A 34 8.23 -0.20 -7.83
C VAL A 34 7.14 -0.67 -8.78
N ILE A 35 5.86 -0.59 -8.37
CA ILE A 35 4.72 -0.98 -9.21
C ILE A 35 4.71 -0.22 -10.54
N VAL A 36 4.81 1.12 -10.48
CA VAL A 36 4.79 1.98 -11.67
C VAL A 36 6.02 1.73 -12.53
N THR A 37 7.21 1.67 -11.93
CA THR A 37 8.47 1.52 -12.67
C THR A 37 8.55 0.17 -13.38
N VAL A 38 8.20 -0.92 -12.70
CA VAL A 38 8.19 -2.26 -13.30
C VAL A 38 7.10 -2.37 -14.37
N GLY A 39 5.92 -1.79 -14.14
CA GLY A 39 4.86 -1.71 -15.14
C GLY A 39 5.31 -1.00 -16.43
N LEU A 40 6.00 0.13 -16.29
CA LEU A 40 6.58 0.87 -17.44
C LEU A 40 7.69 0.07 -18.15
N ILE A 41 8.55 -0.64 -17.40
CA ILE A 41 9.57 -1.51 -18.00
C ILE A 41 8.92 -2.64 -18.81
N ILE A 42 7.89 -3.29 -18.25
CA ILE A 42 7.15 -4.34 -18.97
C ILE A 42 6.46 -3.78 -20.20
N SER A 43 5.86 -2.59 -20.09
CA SER A 43 5.25 -1.88 -21.23
C SER A 43 6.24 -1.70 -22.38
N TYR A 44 7.44 -1.22 -22.06
CA TYR A 44 8.50 -1.01 -23.04
C TYR A 44 8.96 -2.33 -23.68
N LEU A 45 9.08 -3.40 -22.90
CA LEU A 45 9.47 -4.72 -23.39
C LEU A 45 8.40 -5.35 -24.29
N GLU A 46 7.12 -5.24 -23.93
CA GLU A 46 6.00 -5.84 -24.66
C GLU A 46 5.45 -4.96 -25.79
N GLY A 47 5.94 -3.72 -25.91
CA GLY A 47 5.47 -2.75 -26.90
C GLY A 47 4.07 -2.20 -26.61
N TRP A 48 3.67 -2.16 -25.33
CA TRP A 48 2.41 -1.54 -24.90
C TRP A 48 2.59 -0.04 -24.69
N ASP A 49 1.49 0.70 -24.81
CA ASP A 49 1.45 2.11 -24.43
C ASP A 49 1.78 2.29 -22.95
N ALA A 50 2.46 3.39 -22.60
CA ALA A 50 2.92 3.62 -21.23
C ALA A 50 1.78 3.58 -20.19
N PHE A 51 0.57 4.03 -20.57
CA PHE A 51 -0.62 3.95 -19.70
C PHE A 51 -1.07 2.51 -19.47
N ASP A 52 -1.02 1.65 -20.48
CA ASP A 52 -1.31 0.21 -20.37
C ASP A 52 -0.28 -0.46 -19.44
N GLY A 53 0.99 -0.04 -19.52
CA GLY A 53 2.03 -0.44 -18.58
C GLY A 53 1.73 -0.10 -17.12
N ILE A 54 1.33 1.14 -16.86
CA ILE A 54 0.94 1.60 -15.52
C ILE A 54 -0.30 0.84 -15.04
N TYR A 55 -1.29 0.70 -15.91
CA TYR A 55 -2.52 -0.05 -15.65
C TYR A 55 -2.22 -1.50 -15.27
N PHE A 56 -1.44 -2.22 -16.10
CA PHE A 56 -0.96 -3.57 -15.81
C PHE A 56 -0.22 -3.61 -14.47
N GLY A 57 0.67 -2.64 -14.23
CA GLY A 57 1.38 -2.46 -12.98
C GLY A 57 0.45 -2.50 -11.77
N PHE A 58 -0.57 -1.65 -11.75
CA PHE A 58 -1.54 -1.58 -10.66
C PHE A 58 -2.44 -2.82 -10.59
N VAL A 59 -2.94 -3.33 -11.71
CA VAL A 59 -3.82 -4.51 -11.73
C VAL A 59 -3.09 -5.75 -11.20
N THR A 60 -1.84 -5.96 -11.58
CA THR A 60 -1.02 -7.07 -11.08
C THR A 60 -0.50 -6.80 -9.66
N GLY A 61 0.00 -5.60 -9.39
CA GLY A 61 0.55 -5.20 -8.09
C GLY A 61 -0.50 -5.07 -6.98
N LEU A 62 -1.76 -4.80 -7.30
CA LEU A 62 -2.86 -4.87 -6.34
C LEU A 62 -3.54 -6.24 -6.33
N THR A 63 -2.97 -7.23 -7.03
CA THR A 63 -3.45 -8.61 -7.09
C THR A 63 -4.86 -8.76 -7.67
N ILE A 64 -5.30 -7.80 -8.49
CA ILE A 64 -6.61 -7.81 -9.16
C ILE A 64 -6.59 -8.80 -10.33
N GLY A 65 -5.60 -8.68 -11.22
CA GLY A 65 -5.32 -9.66 -12.27
C GLY A 65 -6.42 -9.90 -13.32
N TYR A 66 -6.99 -8.85 -13.92
CA TYR A 66 -8.04 -9.00 -14.95
C TYR A 66 -7.65 -9.83 -16.19
N GLY A 67 -6.35 -9.86 -16.52
CA GLY A 67 -5.82 -10.69 -17.61
C GLY A 67 -5.97 -10.12 -19.02
N GLU A 68 -6.34 -8.85 -19.16
CA GLU A 68 -6.45 -8.16 -20.46
C GLU A 68 -5.08 -7.91 -21.10
N LEU A 69 -4.09 -7.60 -20.25
CA LEU A 69 -2.69 -7.44 -20.61
C LEU A 69 -1.89 -8.59 -20.00
N VAL A 70 -1.21 -9.36 -20.86
CA VAL A 70 -0.45 -10.54 -20.44
C VAL A 70 0.93 -10.52 -21.09
N PRO A 71 2.02 -10.48 -20.29
CA PRO A 71 3.38 -10.44 -20.82
C PRO A 71 3.73 -11.74 -21.55
N LYS A 72 4.26 -11.61 -22.76
CA LYS A 72 4.61 -12.74 -23.64
C LYS A 72 6.09 -13.06 -23.57
N LEU A 73 6.95 -12.06 -23.34
CA LEU A 73 8.40 -12.27 -23.26
C LEU A 73 8.78 -12.97 -21.95
N PRO A 74 9.79 -13.87 -21.97
CA PRO A 74 10.26 -14.55 -20.76
C PRO A 74 10.69 -13.56 -19.65
N LEU A 75 11.40 -12.49 -20.02
CA LEU A 75 11.85 -11.48 -19.07
C LEU A 75 10.67 -10.73 -18.43
N SER A 76 9.71 -10.27 -19.24
CA SER A 76 8.50 -9.58 -18.76
C SER A 76 7.67 -10.45 -17.82
N ARG A 77 7.61 -11.78 -18.07
CA ARG A 77 6.94 -12.74 -17.17
C ARG A 77 7.63 -12.83 -15.81
N VAL A 78 8.95 -12.91 -15.79
CA VAL A 78 9.72 -12.90 -14.53
C VAL A 78 9.48 -11.59 -13.77
N LEU A 79 9.52 -10.45 -14.46
CA LEU A 79 9.23 -9.15 -13.86
C LEU A 79 7.80 -9.08 -13.30
N ALA A 80 6.81 -9.61 -14.01
CA ALA A 80 5.42 -9.67 -13.56
C ALA A 80 5.25 -10.57 -12.32
N ILE A 81 5.98 -11.68 -12.22
CA ILE A 81 5.99 -12.53 -11.02
C ILE A 81 6.56 -11.75 -9.83
N LEU A 82 7.71 -11.09 -10.00
CA LEU A 82 8.32 -10.26 -8.95
C LEU A 82 7.42 -9.10 -8.54
N LEU A 83 6.72 -8.49 -9.49
CA LEU A 83 5.71 -7.47 -9.25
C LEU A 83 4.54 -8.03 -8.42
N GLY A 84 4.08 -9.25 -8.71
CA GLY A 84 3.06 -9.93 -7.92
C GLY A 84 3.48 -10.15 -6.47
N PHE A 85 4.73 -10.57 -6.23
CA PHE A 85 5.29 -10.67 -4.87
C PHE A 85 5.31 -9.32 -4.15
N ASN A 86 5.74 -8.25 -4.83
CA ASN A 86 5.69 -6.89 -4.28
C ASN A 86 4.26 -6.50 -3.87
N GLY A 87 3.29 -6.85 -4.70
CA GLY A 87 1.87 -6.61 -4.45
C GLY A 87 1.31 -7.30 -3.22
N VAL A 88 1.59 -8.59 -3.08
CA VAL A 88 1.21 -9.36 -1.87
C VAL A 88 1.82 -8.77 -0.61
N LEU A 89 3.09 -8.33 -0.67
CA LEU A 89 3.73 -7.67 0.47
C LEU A 89 3.05 -6.33 0.81
N LEU A 90 2.67 -5.54 -0.20
CA LEU A 90 2.00 -4.24 0.00
C LEU A 90 0.67 -4.44 0.74
N THR A 91 -0.16 -5.36 0.26
CA THR A 91 -1.47 -5.64 0.84
C THR A 91 -1.34 -6.25 2.24
N ALA A 92 -0.37 -7.14 2.46
CA ALA A 92 -0.10 -7.73 3.78
C ALA A 92 0.35 -6.68 4.81
N ILE A 93 1.26 -5.77 4.45
CA ILE A 93 1.72 -4.70 5.35
C ILE A 93 0.57 -3.74 5.68
N PHE A 94 -0.25 -3.39 4.69
CA PHE A 94 -1.44 -2.55 4.91
C PHE A 94 -2.42 -3.19 5.90
N ALA A 95 -2.72 -4.48 5.72
CA ALA A 95 -3.57 -5.23 6.64
C ALA A 95 -2.96 -5.28 8.05
N ALA A 96 -1.66 -5.59 8.18
CA ALA A 96 -0.97 -5.68 9.46
C ALA A 96 -0.96 -4.35 10.24
N ILE A 97 -0.70 -3.23 9.56
CA ILE A 97 -0.75 -1.89 10.18
C ILE A 97 -2.18 -1.58 10.64
N SER A 98 -3.18 -1.89 9.81
CA SER A 98 -4.59 -1.66 10.15
C SER A 98 -5.01 -2.44 11.40
N VAL A 99 -4.65 -3.73 11.48
CA VAL A 99 -4.93 -4.57 12.66
C VAL A 99 -4.24 -4.00 13.91
N ARG A 100 -2.96 -3.63 13.82
CA ARG A 100 -2.22 -3.04 14.95
C ARG A 100 -2.80 -1.70 15.42
N ALA A 101 -3.27 -0.87 14.49
CA ALA A 101 -3.92 0.39 14.82
C ALA A 101 -5.23 0.15 15.60
N ILE A 102 -6.03 -0.83 15.17
CA ILE A 102 -7.28 -1.22 15.86
C ILE A 102 -6.97 -1.79 17.25
N GLU A 103 -6.02 -2.72 17.38
CA GLU A 103 -5.62 -3.29 18.66
C GLU A 103 -5.17 -2.21 19.66
N THR A 104 -4.42 -1.23 19.18
CA THR A 104 -3.95 -0.11 19.99
C THR A 104 -5.13 0.77 20.45
N ALA A 105 -6.07 1.09 19.55
CA ALA A 105 -7.25 1.86 19.90
C ALA A 105 -8.15 1.14 20.92
N VAL A 106 -8.33 -0.18 20.78
CA VAL A 106 -9.10 -1.00 21.72
C VAL A 106 -8.42 -1.06 23.09
N ARG A 107 -7.10 -1.26 23.14
CA ARG A 107 -6.34 -1.29 24.40
C ARG A 107 -6.42 0.03 25.16
N VAL A 108 -6.28 1.16 24.46
CA VAL A 108 -6.41 2.49 25.07
C VAL A 108 -7.80 2.72 25.65
N THR A 109 -8.86 2.24 24.97
CA THR A 109 -10.24 2.42 25.44
C THR A 109 -10.64 1.42 26.53
N GLY A 110 -10.05 0.22 26.54
CA GLY A 110 -10.35 -0.85 27.50
C GLY A 110 -9.66 -0.69 28.86
N GLY A 111 -8.55 0.05 28.93
CA GLY A 111 -7.83 0.33 30.17
C GLY A 111 -8.38 1.50 31.00
N ASP A 112 -9.41 2.18 30.51
CA ASP A 112 -10.06 3.33 31.18
C ASP A 112 -11.30 2.90 32.02
N LYS A 113 -11.31 1.64 32.47
CA LYS A 113 -12.31 1.07 33.39
C LYS A 113 -11.67 0.57 34.66
#